data_AF-A2HUR6-F1
#
_entry.id   AF-A2HUR6-F1
#
_cell.length_a   1.000
_cell.length_b   1.000
_cell.length_c   1.000
_cell.angle_alpha   90.00
_cell.angle_beta   90.00
_cell.angle_gamma   90.00
#
_symmetry.space_group_name_H-M   'P 1'
#
loop_
_entity.id
_entity.type
_entity.pdbx_description
1 polymer ?
#
loop_
_entity_poly.entity_id
_entity_poly.type
_entity_poly.pdbx_seq_one_letter_code
_entity_poly.pdbx_strand_id
1 'polypeptide(L)'
;MEEFSLVKTLVNFIATLQKSHLGKQSLAYKSIFCGKKTYIDLLTNDLNEVAFHCRMKGVKQDVIALTANEMFPDSVQCFYDEDKGLMVPQGTYDKDSEFSLMKLYKALHDGQEIGFDLCKSCQPCFEEKFNFSITTKTSFIRKLKF
;
A
#
# COMPACT_ATOMS: atom_id res chain seq x y z
N MET A 1 18.91 10.89 -22.07
CA MET A 1 19.81 9.91 -21.42
C MET A 1 19.25 9.50 -20.04
N GLU A 2 17.93 9.34 -19.91
CA GLU A 2 17.23 9.07 -18.62
C GLU A 2 16.51 7.70 -18.60
N GLU A 3 16.22 7.10 -19.75
CA GLU A 3 15.56 5.78 -19.83
C GLU A 3 16.38 4.65 -19.20
N PHE A 4 17.72 4.70 -19.34
CA PHE A 4 18.58 3.58 -18.94
C PHE A 4 18.68 3.41 -17.41
N SER A 5 18.44 4.48 -16.63
CA SER A 5 18.47 4.43 -15.16
C SER A 5 17.18 3.83 -14.57
N LEU A 6 16.06 4.04 -15.25
CA LEU A 6 14.75 3.54 -14.84
C LEU A 6 14.67 2.01 -15.02
N VAL A 7 15.17 1.50 -16.14
CA VAL A 7 15.22 0.06 -16.44
C VAL A 7 16.05 -0.71 -15.42
N LYS A 8 17.21 -0.17 -15.02
CA LYS A 8 18.07 -0.79 -13.99
C LYS A 8 17.41 -0.86 -12.61
N THR A 9 16.57 0.13 -12.28
CA THR A 9 15.86 0.20 -11.00
C THR A 9 14.69 -0.80 -10.97
N LEU A 10 13.99 -0.97 -12.09
CA LEU A 10 12.89 -1.92 -12.25
C LEU A 10 13.38 -3.37 -12.20
N VAL A 11 14.52 -3.67 -12.84
CA VAL A 11 15.17 -5.00 -12.79
C VAL A 11 15.63 -5.35 -11.37
N ASN A 12 16.18 -4.40 -10.63
CA ASN A 12 16.58 -4.62 -9.23
C ASN A 12 15.39 -4.79 -8.27
N PHE A 13 14.23 -4.21 -8.60
CA PHE A 13 13.00 -4.33 -7.81
C PHE A 13 12.33 -5.70 -7.97
N ILE A 14 12.31 -6.23 -9.19
CA ILE A 14 11.84 -7.60 -9.49
C ILE A 14 12.70 -8.64 -8.77
N ALA A 15 14.03 -8.43 -8.71
CA ALA A 15 14.95 -9.33 -8.01
C ALA A 15 14.72 -9.39 -6.48
N THR A 16 14.17 -8.33 -5.87
CA THR A 16 13.84 -8.33 -4.43
C THR A 16 12.52 -9.03 -4.11
N LEU A 17 11.57 -9.08 -5.05
CA LEU A 17 10.29 -9.79 -4.88
C LEU A 17 10.46 -11.32 -4.89
N GLN A 18 11.45 -11.85 -5.63
CA GLN A 18 11.72 -13.30 -5.70
C GLN A 18 12.25 -13.92 -4.40
N LYS A 19 12.60 -13.12 -3.38
CA LYS A 19 13.17 -13.62 -2.12
C LYS A 19 12.13 -14.01 -1.07
N SER A 20 10.85 -13.69 -1.25
CA SER A 20 9.82 -13.93 -0.23
C SER A 20 9.01 -15.22 -0.42
N HIS A 21 9.11 -15.90 -1.56
CA HIS A 21 8.38 -17.16 -1.81
C HIS A 21 9.36 -18.25 -2.20
N LEU A 22 9.48 -19.27 -1.34
CA LEU A 22 10.35 -20.43 -1.53
C LEU A 22 9.93 -21.17 -2.82
N GLY A 23 10.60 -20.88 -3.94
CA GLY A 23 10.53 -21.66 -5.17
C GLY A 23 9.34 -21.40 -6.12
N LYS A 24 8.53 -20.35 -5.93
CA LYS A 24 7.44 -19.99 -6.86
C LYS A 24 7.61 -18.57 -7.38
N GLN A 25 7.54 -18.38 -8.69
CA GLN A 25 7.73 -17.09 -9.34
C GLN A 25 6.46 -16.25 -9.20
N SER A 26 6.54 -15.14 -8.47
CA SER A 26 5.52 -14.10 -8.49
C SER A 26 5.86 -13.07 -9.56
N LEU A 27 4.82 -12.57 -10.24
CA LEU A 27 4.95 -11.57 -11.30
C LEU A 27 4.08 -10.35 -10.95
N ALA A 28 4.59 -9.16 -11.22
CA ALA A 28 3.78 -7.94 -11.17
C ALA A 28 2.85 -7.93 -12.38
N TYR A 29 1.54 -7.99 -12.14
CA TYR A 29 0.51 -8.02 -13.16
C TYR A 29 0.04 -6.61 -13.55
N LYS A 30 -0.15 -5.71 -12.57
CA LYS A 30 -0.56 -4.32 -12.79
C LYS A 30 0.14 -3.40 -11.77
N SER A 31 0.51 -2.19 -12.18
CA SER A 31 1.17 -1.22 -11.30
C SER A 31 0.62 0.19 -11.51
N ILE A 32 0.56 0.99 -10.44
CA ILE A 32 0.23 2.42 -10.48
C ILE A 32 1.33 3.20 -9.75
N PHE A 33 1.87 4.22 -10.41
CA PHE A 33 2.91 5.09 -9.86
C PHE A 33 2.36 6.51 -9.72
N CYS A 34 2.05 6.94 -8.49
CA CYS A 34 1.54 8.29 -8.24
C CYS A 34 2.66 9.33 -8.11
N GLY A 35 3.85 8.92 -7.66
CA GLY A 35 4.98 9.84 -7.52
C GLY A 35 6.17 9.25 -6.76
N LYS A 36 7.09 10.12 -6.34
CA LYS A 36 8.33 9.68 -5.66
C LYS A 36 8.00 8.91 -4.38
N LYS A 37 8.41 7.64 -4.34
CA LYS A 37 8.18 6.70 -3.22
C LYS A 37 6.69 6.46 -2.91
N THR A 38 5.82 6.65 -3.90
CA THR A 38 4.39 6.33 -3.79
C THR A 38 3.93 5.51 -5.00
N TYR A 39 3.69 4.23 -4.78
CA TYR A 39 3.30 3.27 -5.82
C TYR A 39 2.60 2.04 -5.25
N ILE A 40 1.92 1.29 -6.12
CA ILE A 40 1.36 -0.03 -5.83
C ILE A 40 1.65 -0.98 -7.00
N ASP A 41 2.00 -2.22 -6.65
CA ASP A 41 2.11 -3.35 -7.54
C ASP A 41 1.10 -4.43 -7.11
N LEU A 42 0.26 -4.85 -8.05
CA LEU A 42 -0.58 -6.02 -7.93
C LEU A 42 0.23 -7.23 -8.42
N LEU A 43 0.47 -8.17 -7.52
CA LEU A 43 1.26 -9.36 -7.72
C LEU A 43 0.34 -10.55 -7.94
N THR A 44 0.72 -11.45 -8.85
CA THR A 44 0.04 -12.73 -9.05
C THR A 44 1.02 -13.87 -9.17
N ASN A 45 0.54 -15.09 -8.93
CA ASN A 45 1.28 -16.33 -9.09
C ASN A 45 0.56 -17.29 -10.07
N ASP A 46 1.17 -18.44 -10.32
CA ASP A 46 0.64 -19.46 -11.24
C ASP A 46 -0.71 -20.05 -10.80
N LEU A 47 -1.14 -19.82 -9.56
CA LEU A 47 -2.42 -20.25 -9.00
C LEU A 47 -3.50 -19.16 -9.05
N ASN A 48 -3.23 -18.03 -9.72
CA ASN A 48 -4.06 -16.83 -9.76
C ASN A 48 -4.35 -16.22 -8.37
N GLU A 49 -3.54 -16.55 -7.35
CA GLU A 49 -3.60 -15.85 -6.08
C GLU A 49 -3.08 -14.42 -6.27
N VAL A 50 -3.60 -13.49 -5.49
CA VAL A 50 -3.30 -12.06 -5.61
C VAL A 50 -2.76 -11.54 -4.28
N ALA A 51 -1.71 -10.74 -4.35
CA ALA A 51 -1.23 -9.93 -3.25
C ALA A 51 -0.83 -8.55 -3.78
N PHE A 52 -0.71 -7.56 -2.89
CA PHE A 52 -0.22 -6.25 -3.28
C PHE A 52 1.03 -5.90 -2.51
N HIS A 53 1.98 -5.33 -3.23
CA HIS A 53 3.08 -4.62 -2.63
C HIS A 53 2.90 -3.13 -2.90
N CYS A 54 2.65 -2.36 -1.86
CA CYS A 54 2.46 -0.93 -2.00
C CYS A 54 3.38 -0.15 -1.06
N ARG A 55 3.62 1.11 -1.41
CA ARG A 55 4.45 2.02 -0.63
C ARG A 55 3.90 3.42 -0.75
N MET A 56 3.82 4.11 0.39
CA MET A 56 3.45 5.51 0.45
C MET A 56 4.30 6.23 1.50
N LYS A 57 5.06 7.25 1.10
CA LYS A 57 6.00 7.92 2.02
C LYS A 57 5.24 8.65 3.14
N GLY A 58 5.50 8.23 4.38
CA GLY A 58 4.95 8.88 5.58
C GLY A 58 3.54 8.43 5.94
N VAL A 59 3.05 7.34 5.34
CA VAL A 59 1.80 6.68 5.72
C VAL A 59 2.12 5.22 6.05
N LYS A 60 1.59 4.72 7.16
CA LYS A 60 1.79 3.33 7.60
C LYS A 60 0.97 2.37 6.73
N GLN A 61 1.45 1.15 6.56
CA GLN A 61 0.84 0.16 5.64
C GLN A 61 -0.60 -0.19 6.05
N ASP A 62 -0.82 -0.50 7.31
CA ASP A 62 -2.14 -0.74 7.90
C ASP A 62 -3.11 0.42 7.64
N VAL A 63 -2.66 1.67 7.82
CA VAL A 63 -3.47 2.87 7.59
C VAL A 63 -3.87 3.01 6.11
N ILE A 64 -2.99 2.64 5.17
CA ILE A 64 -3.32 2.63 3.73
C ILE A 64 -4.47 1.65 3.48
N ALA A 65 -4.39 0.44 4.02
CA ALA A 65 -5.41 -0.59 3.87
C ALA A 65 -6.75 -0.15 4.50
N LEU A 66 -6.71 0.35 5.74
CA LEU A 66 -7.89 0.87 6.44
C LEU A 66 -8.56 2.01 5.65
N THR A 67 -7.78 2.99 5.17
CA THR A 67 -8.31 4.13 4.40
C THR A 67 -8.91 3.66 3.07
N ALA A 68 -8.25 2.73 2.37
CA ALA A 68 -8.78 2.16 1.12
C ALA A 68 -10.14 1.47 1.34
N ASN A 69 -10.21 0.66 2.39
CA ASN A 69 -11.40 -0.11 2.76
C ASN A 69 -12.58 0.80 3.16
N GLU A 70 -12.31 1.85 3.94
CA GLU A 70 -13.31 2.86 4.32
C GLU A 70 -13.83 3.66 3.11
N MET A 71 -12.95 4.03 2.18
CA MET A 71 -13.33 4.81 0.99
C MET A 71 -14.06 4.00 -0.06
N PHE A 72 -13.75 2.70 -0.17
CA PHE A 72 -14.28 1.81 -1.20
C PHE A 72 -14.85 0.53 -0.57
N PRO A 73 -15.94 0.63 0.22
CA PRO A 73 -16.51 -0.52 0.94
C PRO A 73 -17.06 -1.59 -0.01
N ASP A 74 -17.53 -1.21 -1.20
CA ASP A 74 -18.10 -2.12 -2.20
C ASP A 74 -17.04 -2.94 -2.97
N SER A 75 -15.76 -2.65 -2.75
CA SER A 75 -14.64 -3.31 -3.45
C SER A 75 -14.08 -4.46 -2.61
N VAL A 76 -13.28 -5.34 -3.20
CA VAL A 76 -12.59 -6.39 -2.45
C VAL A 76 -11.65 -5.73 -1.45
N GLN A 77 -11.93 -5.97 -0.17
CA GLN A 77 -11.20 -5.39 0.94
C GLN A 77 -9.82 -6.03 1.05
N CYS A 78 -8.82 -5.24 1.42
CA CYS A 78 -7.45 -5.72 1.59
C CYS A 78 -6.92 -5.37 2.98
N PHE A 79 -6.03 -6.20 3.51
CA PHE A 79 -5.43 -6.02 4.83
C PHE A 79 -3.92 -6.19 4.74
N TYR A 80 -3.20 -5.50 5.60
CA TYR A 80 -1.75 -5.66 5.70
C TYR A 80 -1.42 -6.88 6.57
N ASP A 81 -0.72 -7.86 5.98
CA ASP A 81 -0.17 -9.01 6.68
C ASP A 81 1.28 -8.69 7.07
N GLU A 82 1.52 -8.42 8.35
CA GLU A 82 2.83 -8.00 8.87
C GLU A 82 3.89 -9.08 8.71
N ASP A 83 3.51 -10.36 8.86
CA ASP A 83 4.42 -11.50 8.75
C ASP A 83 4.92 -11.68 7.30
N LYS A 84 4.04 -11.41 6.33
CA LYS A 84 4.38 -11.47 4.89
C LYS A 84 4.94 -10.16 4.34
N GLY A 85 4.71 -9.04 5.02
CA GLY A 85 5.05 -7.70 4.52
C GLY A 85 4.30 -7.32 3.24
N LEU A 86 3.09 -7.88 3.05
CA LEU A 86 2.27 -7.72 1.84
C LEU A 86 0.83 -7.39 2.22
N MET A 87 0.11 -6.76 1.30
CA MET A 87 -1.33 -6.61 1.41
C MET A 87 -2.02 -7.83 0.81
N VAL A 88 -2.96 -8.41 1.55
CA VAL A 88 -3.72 -9.58 1.12
C VAL A 88 -5.21 -9.22 0.99
N PRO A 89 -5.85 -9.56 -0.13
CA PRO A 89 -7.30 -9.41 -0.27
C PRO A 89 -8.05 -10.44 0.59
N GLN A 90 -9.23 -10.07 1.08
CA GLN A 90 -10.12 -10.95 1.85
C GLN A 90 -11.37 -11.29 1.04
N GLY A 91 -11.86 -12.53 1.21
CA GLY A 91 -13.08 -13.03 0.58
C GLY A 91 -12.81 -13.72 -0.76
N THR A 92 -13.86 -13.86 -1.56
CA THR A 92 -13.77 -14.44 -2.90
C THR A 92 -13.44 -13.35 -3.90
N TYR A 93 -12.39 -13.56 -4.69
CA TYR A 93 -11.95 -12.62 -5.70
C TYR A 93 -11.34 -13.35 -6.90
N ASP A 94 -11.24 -12.62 -8.00
CA ASP A 94 -10.45 -12.97 -9.18
C ASP A 94 -9.37 -11.89 -9.40
N LYS A 95 -8.33 -12.20 -10.18
CA LYS A 95 -7.22 -11.29 -10.48
C LYS A 95 -7.64 -9.96 -11.13
N ASP A 96 -8.80 -9.94 -11.79
CA ASP A 96 -9.36 -8.76 -12.44
C ASP A 96 -10.50 -8.12 -11.62
N SER A 97 -10.71 -8.55 -10.38
CA SER A 97 -11.66 -7.92 -9.45
C SER A 97 -11.27 -6.49 -9.09
N GLU A 98 -12.27 -5.72 -8.65
CA GLU A 98 -12.03 -4.38 -8.15
C GLU A 98 -11.58 -4.42 -6.69
N PHE A 99 -10.30 -4.13 -6.44
CA PHE A 99 -9.72 -4.07 -5.10
C PHE A 99 -9.73 -2.66 -4.53
N SER A 100 -10.03 -2.52 -3.24
CA SER A 100 -10.06 -1.23 -2.55
C SER A 100 -8.73 -0.47 -2.69
N LEU A 101 -7.61 -1.18 -2.53
CA LEU A 101 -6.26 -0.60 -2.68
C LEU A 101 -5.99 -0.07 -4.10
N MET A 102 -6.38 -0.80 -5.14
CA MET A 102 -6.17 -0.35 -6.51
C MET A 102 -7.00 0.90 -6.82
N LYS A 103 -8.24 0.97 -6.31
CA LYS A 103 -9.07 2.17 -6.43
C LYS A 103 -8.49 3.36 -5.68
N LEU A 104 -7.94 3.15 -4.48
CA LEU A 104 -7.26 4.20 -3.73
C LEU A 104 -6.09 4.81 -4.50
N TYR A 105 -5.20 3.98 -5.04
CA TYR A 105 -4.06 4.47 -5.81
C TYR A 105 -4.47 5.07 -7.15
N LYS A 106 -5.53 4.56 -7.80
CA LYS A 106 -6.09 5.18 -8.99
C LYS A 106 -6.64 6.58 -8.69
N ALA A 107 -7.40 6.75 -7.61
CA ALA A 107 -7.89 8.06 -7.18
C ALA A 107 -6.76 9.06 -6.91
N LEU A 108 -5.69 8.62 -6.24
CA LEU A 108 -4.49 9.44 -6.03
C LEU A 108 -3.79 9.82 -7.34
N HIS A 109 -3.68 8.86 -8.27
CA HIS A 109 -3.10 9.08 -9.59
C HIS A 109 -3.93 10.05 -10.43
N ASP A 110 -5.26 10.02 -10.28
CA ASP A 110 -6.20 10.92 -10.97
C ASP A 110 -6.25 12.32 -10.31
N GLY A 111 -5.40 12.59 -9.30
CA GLY A 111 -5.22 13.89 -8.68
C GLY A 111 -6.16 14.18 -7.51
N GLN A 112 -6.87 13.17 -6.99
CA GLN A 112 -7.72 13.33 -5.81
C GLN A 112 -6.86 13.56 -4.55
N GLU A 113 -7.23 14.55 -3.72
CA GLU A 113 -6.65 14.72 -2.38
C GLU A 113 -7.28 13.71 -1.42
N ILE A 114 -6.43 12.93 -0.74
CA ILE A 114 -6.86 11.92 0.24
C ILE A 114 -6.18 12.16 1.59
N GLY A 115 -6.95 12.09 2.67
CA GLY A 115 -6.47 12.19 4.05
C GLY A 115 -6.28 10.80 4.67
N PHE A 116 -5.12 10.59 5.28
CA PHE A 116 -4.77 9.37 6.01
C PHE A 116 -4.62 9.69 7.50
N ASP A 117 -5.48 9.13 8.34
CA ASP A 117 -5.34 9.30 9.79
C ASP A 117 -4.36 8.28 10.37
N LEU A 118 -3.16 8.75 10.70
CA LEU A 118 -2.08 7.90 11.20
C LEU A 118 -2.34 7.37 12.61
N CYS A 119 -3.32 7.92 13.33
CA CYS A 119 -3.75 7.40 14.63
C CYS A 119 -4.68 6.18 14.52
N LYS A 120 -5.21 5.85 13.33
CA LYS A 120 -6.01 4.63 13.09
C LYS A 120 -5.17 3.35 13.04
N SER A 121 -3.85 3.50 13.03
CA SER A 121 -2.92 2.38 13.04
C SER A 121 -3.09 1.50 14.29
N CYS A 122 -2.70 0.24 14.20
CA CYS A 122 -2.61 -0.65 15.37
C CYS A 122 -1.68 -0.11 16.47
N GLN A 123 -0.69 0.72 16.09
CA GLN A 123 0.27 1.30 17.01
C GLN A 123 -0.15 2.70 17.47
N PRO A 124 -0.19 2.97 18.80
CA PRO A 124 -0.59 4.26 19.34
C PRO A 124 0.39 5.38 18.95
N CYS A 125 -0.14 6.58 18.73
CA CYS A 125 0.64 7.80 18.54
C CYS A 125 0.66 8.61 19.83
N PHE A 126 1.81 9.16 20.19
CA PHE A 126 1.99 9.92 21.43
C PHE A 126 2.33 11.39 21.14
N GLU A 127 1.93 12.26 22.06
CA GLU A 127 2.31 13.66 22.12
C GLU A 127 2.96 13.94 23.47
N GLU A 128 4.18 14.47 23.45
CA GLU A 128 4.89 14.93 24.64
C GLU A 128 4.55 16.41 24.88
N LYS A 129 4.00 16.69 26.05
CA LYS A 129 3.66 18.05 26.47
C LYS A 129 4.86 18.72 27.14
N PHE A 130 4.86 20.06 27.15
CA PHE A 130 5.93 20.87 27.77
C PHE A 130 6.14 20.56 29.27
N ASN A 131 5.12 20.06 29.96
CA ASN A 131 5.21 19.62 31.35
C ASN A 131 5.73 18.18 31.51
N PHE A 132 6.38 17.61 30.49
CA PHE A 132 6.87 16.23 30.42
C PHE A 132 5.79 15.14 30.59
N SER A 133 4.51 15.51 30.43
CA SER A 133 3.43 14.51 30.39
C SER A 133 3.27 13.94 28.98
N ILE A 134 3.01 12.64 28.89
CA ILE A 134 2.77 11.94 27.63
C ILE A 134 1.27 11.70 27.53
N THR A 135 0.66 12.14 26.43
CA THR A 135 -0.75 11.85 26.13
C THR A 135 -0.89 11.12 24.80
N THR A 136 -1.82 10.18 24.71
CA THR A 136 -2.16 9.50 23.46
C THR A 136 -2.85 10.48 22.51
N LYS A 137 -2.34 10.60 21.30
CA LYS A 137 -2.90 11.44 20.25
C LYS A 137 -4.07 10.72 19.59
N THR A 138 -5.23 11.36 19.55
CA THR A 138 -6.48 10.77 19.03
C THR A 138 -6.65 10.89 17.52
N SER A 139 -5.99 11.86 16.88
CA SER A 139 -6.02 12.01 15.42
C SER A 139 -4.71 12.63 14.90
N PHE A 140 -4.24 12.14 13.76
CA PHE A 140 -3.12 12.75 13.05
C PHE A 140 -3.27 12.55 11.54
N ILE A 141 -3.96 13.48 10.90
CA ILE A 141 -4.32 13.38 9.49
C ILE A 141 -3.17 13.90 8.62
N ARG A 142 -2.68 13.04 7.74
CA ARG A 142 -1.76 13.39 6.66
C ARG A 142 -2.51 13.41 5.33
N LYS A 143 -2.58 14.58 4.69
CA LYS A 143 -3.17 14.73 3.36
C LYS A 143 -2.13 14.52 2.27
N LEU A 144 -2.51 13.85 1.19
CA LEU A 144 -1.68 13.62 0.01
C LEU A 144 -2.47 13.92 -1.27
N LYS A 145 -1.77 14.51 -2.23
CA LYS A 145 -2.21 14.79 -3.61
C LYS A 145 -0.97 14.75 -4.50
N PHE A 146 -1.11 14.27 -5.73
CA PHE A 146 -0.04 14.16 -6.72
C PHE A 146 -0.37 15.01 -7.95
#